data_AF-A0A0R3PS50-F1
#
_entry.id   AF-A0A0R3PS50-F1
#
_cell.length_a   1.000
_cell.length_b   1.000
_cell.length_c   1.000
_cell.angle_alpha   90.00
_cell.angle_beta   90.00
_cell.angle_gamma   90.00
#
_symmetry.space_group_name_H-M   'P 1'
#
loop_
_entity.id
_entity.type
_entity.pdbx_description
1 polymer ?
#
loop_
_entity_poly.entity_id
_entity_poly.type
_entity_poly.pdbx_seq_one_letter_code
_entity_poly.pdbx_strand_id
1 'polypeptide(L)'
;MVGVWWELATGGINYSIRGNGGEECMRYLPTWQRLCETALFVPIAVYIVLNTMPALNCSFSSRPRLSSRYAVLTIYSLIFGVELGFKMISRTGIFLLNPCHVTTAMQLVLLTMDANNRKTCFLFRLNMYFMPGAFFALAFPVLNTRDLHGEVFIYYSQHIAIILVPLYLMYLRGEFIFDSALIDQIHE
;
A
#
# COMPACT_ATOMS: atom_id res chain seq x y z
N MET A 1 -11.43 20.03 20.52
CA MET A 1 -10.82 18.75 20.05
C MET A 1 -10.65 18.67 18.53
N VAL A 2 -11.61 19.10 17.70
CA VAL A 2 -11.48 19.08 16.23
C VAL A 2 -10.23 19.84 15.73
N GLY A 3 -9.87 20.96 16.36
CA GLY A 3 -8.70 21.76 15.96
C GLY A 3 -7.36 21.04 16.07
N VAL A 4 -7.14 20.22 17.10
CA VAL A 4 -5.85 19.54 17.32
C VAL A 4 -5.61 18.44 16.29
N TRP A 5 -6.63 17.64 15.99
CA TRP A 5 -6.55 16.59 14.98
C TRP A 5 -6.37 17.16 13.57
N TRP A 6 -7.06 18.26 13.27
CA TRP A 6 -6.91 18.97 12.00
C TRP A 6 -5.51 19.58 11.86
N GLU A 7 -5.00 20.22 12.92
CA GLU A 7 -3.64 20.76 12.95
C GLU A 7 -2.57 19.68 12.76
N LEU A 8 -2.76 18.50 13.35
CA LEU A 8 -1.84 17.37 13.19
C LEU A 8 -1.92 16.74 11.79
N ALA A 9 -3.11 16.73 11.19
CA ALA A 9 -3.32 16.17 9.86
C ALA A 9 -2.83 17.09 8.74
N THR A 10 -3.07 18.39 8.85
CA THR A 10 -2.86 19.35 7.75
C THR A 10 -2.01 20.57 8.09
N GLY A 11 -1.65 20.77 9.36
CA GLY A 11 -1.02 22.00 9.82
C GLY A 11 0.39 22.26 9.26
N GLY A 12 1.09 21.22 8.81
CA GLY A 12 2.42 21.35 8.19
C GLY A 12 2.41 21.24 6.66
N ILE A 13 1.25 21.25 6.01
CA ILE A 13 1.18 21.19 4.55
C ILE A 13 1.63 22.53 3.96
N ASN A 14 2.72 22.49 3.19
CA ASN A 14 3.19 23.65 2.44
C ASN A 14 2.44 23.79 1.10
N TYR A 15 1.56 24.78 1.00
CA TYR A 15 0.77 25.08 -0.19
C TYR A 15 1.54 25.77 -1.33
N SER A 16 2.77 26.24 -1.09
CA SER A 16 3.62 26.81 -2.15
C SER A 16 4.17 25.75 -3.10
N ILE A 17 4.20 24.49 -2.65
CA ILE A 17 4.67 23.36 -3.44
C ILE A 17 3.53 22.87 -4.34
N ARG A 18 3.70 22.96 -5.66
CA ARG A 18 2.73 22.47 -6.65
C ARG A 18 2.37 21.01 -6.39
N GLY A 19 1.08 20.72 -6.35
CA GLY A 19 0.55 19.37 -6.13
C GLY A 19 0.57 18.86 -4.69
N ASN A 20 1.11 19.63 -3.73
CA ASN A 20 1.14 19.24 -2.31
C ASN A 20 -0.19 19.56 -1.58
N GLY A 21 -0.94 20.55 -2.07
CA GLY A 21 -2.24 20.92 -1.53
C GLY A 21 -2.70 22.30 -2.01
N GLY A 22 -3.78 22.80 -1.42
CA GLY A 22 -4.27 24.16 -1.67
C GLY A 22 -5.32 24.25 -2.77
N GLU A 23 -5.71 25.48 -3.10
CA GLU A 23 -6.83 25.75 -4.01
C GLU A 23 -6.55 25.28 -5.44
N GLU A 24 -5.30 25.38 -5.89
CA GLU A 24 -4.86 24.86 -7.20
C GLU A 24 -5.09 23.34 -7.28
N CYS A 25 -4.73 22.60 -6.24
CA CYS A 25 -4.99 21.16 -6.15
C CYS A 25 -6.50 20.84 -6.10
N MET A 26 -7.27 21.65 -5.36
CA MET A 26 -8.73 21.48 -5.27
C MET A 26 -9.42 21.75 -6.62
N ARG A 27 -8.89 22.64 -7.45
CA ARG A 27 -9.45 22.98 -8.77
C ARG A 27 -8.84 22.20 -9.93
N TYR A 28 -7.84 21.34 -9.67
CA TYR A 28 -7.15 20.54 -10.70
C TYR A 28 -8.12 19.70 -11.56
N LEU A 29 -9.18 19.14 -10.96
CA LEU A 29 -10.20 18.36 -11.67
C LEU A 29 -11.59 18.93 -11.36
N PRO A 30 -12.44 19.20 -12.37
CA PRO A 30 -13.75 19.78 -12.12
C PRO A 30 -14.63 18.85 -11.30
N THR A 31 -15.47 19.41 -10.42
CA THR A 31 -16.30 18.64 -9.48
C THR A 31 -17.23 17.66 -10.18
N TRP A 32 -17.80 18.04 -11.33
CA TRP A 32 -18.66 17.15 -12.10
C TRP A 32 -17.90 15.90 -12.57
N GLN A 33 -16.65 16.07 -13.04
CA GLN A 33 -15.82 14.96 -13.50
C GLN A 33 -15.45 14.06 -12.34
N ARG A 34 -15.06 14.62 -11.18
CA ARG A 34 -14.81 13.86 -9.95
C ARG A 34 -16.01 13.00 -9.56
N LEU A 35 -17.20 13.59 -9.59
CA LEU A 35 -18.44 12.89 -9.24
C LEU A 35 -18.77 11.80 -10.26
N CYS A 36 -18.66 12.08 -11.57
CA CYS A 36 -18.90 11.09 -12.62
C CYS A 36 -17.91 9.92 -12.58
N GLU A 37 -16.62 10.20 -12.46
CA GLU A 37 -15.57 9.18 -12.37
C GLU A 37 -15.76 8.34 -11.10
N THR A 38 -16.03 8.96 -9.96
CA THR A 38 -16.29 8.24 -8.70
C THR A 38 -17.55 7.37 -8.81
N ALA A 39 -18.64 7.92 -9.36
CA ALA A 39 -19.91 7.21 -9.51
C ALA A 39 -19.83 6.05 -10.52
N LEU A 40 -18.90 6.09 -11.47
CA LEU A 40 -18.69 5.00 -12.43
C LEU A 40 -17.67 3.97 -11.92
N PHE A 41 -16.47 4.42 -11.53
CA PHE A 41 -15.37 3.51 -11.21
C PHE A 41 -15.53 2.83 -9.85
N VAL A 42 -16.13 3.49 -8.85
CA VAL A 42 -16.30 2.86 -7.52
C VAL A 42 -17.27 1.67 -7.60
N PRO A 43 -18.47 1.77 -8.21
CA PRO A 43 -19.34 0.61 -8.36
C PRO A 43 -18.74 -0.51 -9.20
N ILE A 44 -18.01 -0.18 -10.28
CA ILE A 44 -17.30 -1.18 -11.10
C ILE A 44 -16.24 -1.90 -10.26
N ALA A 45 -15.41 -1.17 -9.50
CA ALA A 45 -14.41 -1.75 -8.62
C ALA A 45 -15.05 -2.66 -7.55
N VAL A 46 -16.14 -2.20 -6.93
CA VAL A 46 -16.90 -3.00 -5.95
C VAL A 46 -17.47 -4.26 -6.60
N TYR A 47 -18.08 -4.14 -7.79
CA TYR A 47 -18.60 -5.28 -8.54
C TYR A 47 -17.50 -6.30 -8.86
N ILE A 48 -16.34 -5.86 -9.36
CA ILE A 48 -15.20 -6.73 -9.65
C ILE A 48 -14.73 -7.45 -8.38
N VAL A 49 -14.57 -6.73 -7.27
CA VAL A 49 -14.15 -7.32 -6.00
C VAL A 49 -15.18 -8.36 -5.53
N LEU A 50 -16.47 -8.02 -5.52
CA LEU A 50 -17.53 -8.92 -5.05
C LEU A 50 -17.68 -10.17 -5.92
N ASN A 51 -17.46 -10.09 -7.23
CA ASN A 51 -17.54 -11.24 -8.13
C ASN A 51 -16.26 -12.09 -8.13
N THR A 52 -15.10 -11.48 -7.91
CA THR A 52 -13.82 -12.21 -7.85
C THR A 52 -13.69 -12.95 -6.52
N MET A 53 -14.16 -12.37 -5.41
CA MET A 53 -14.11 -12.94 -4.06
C MET A 53 -14.62 -14.39 -3.89
N PRO A 54 -15.77 -14.80 -4.46
CA PRO A 54 -16.24 -16.17 -4.41
C PRO A 54 -15.41 -17.13 -5.26
N ALA A 55 -14.78 -16.65 -6.34
CA ALA A 55 -13.95 -17.45 -7.25
C ALA A 55 -12.50 -17.64 -6.75
N LEU A 56 -12.13 -17.00 -5.63
CA LEU A 56 -10.79 -17.16 -5.05
C LEU A 56 -10.61 -18.57 -4.47
N ASN A 57 -9.93 -19.44 -5.22
CA ASN A 57 -9.40 -20.70 -4.71
C ASN A 57 -8.24 -20.39 -3.76
N CYS A 58 -8.54 -20.42 -2.47
CA CYS A 58 -7.59 -20.20 -1.39
C CYS A 58 -7.19 -21.54 -0.77
N SER A 59 -6.66 -22.45 -1.59
CA SER A 59 -5.98 -23.65 -1.09
C SER A 59 -4.59 -23.23 -0.66
N PHE A 60 -4.36 -23.09 0.64
CA PHE A 60 -3.04 -22.76 1.15
C PHE A 60 -2.35 -24.02 1.63
N SER A 61 -1.27 -24.41 0.96
CA SER A 61 -0.31 -25.30 1.59
C SER A 61 0.25 -24.61 2.86
N SER A 62 0.42 -25.38 3.93
CA SER A 62 0.67 -24.94 5.32
C SER A 62 2.02 -24.24 5.60
N ARG A 63 2.08 -22.90 5.77
CA ARG A 63 3.29 -22.00 5.87
C ARG A 63 4.49 -22.60 6.66
N PRO A 64 5.76 -22.55 6.18
CA PRO A 64 6.87 -23.09 6.95
C PRO A 64 7.19 -22.06 8.03
N ARG A 65 7.34 -22.48 9.28
CA ARG A 65 7.72 -21.57 10.37
C ARG A 65 9.19 -21.18 10.23
N LEU A 66 9.49 -20.22 9.34
CA LEU A 66 10.83 -19.69 9.14
C LEU A 66 11.09 -18.52 10.10
N SER A 67 12.21 -18.57 10.83
CA SER A 67 12.66 -17.50 11.75
C SER A 67 12.87 -16.16 11.04
N SER A 68 13.25 -16.18 9.75
CA SER A 68 13.50 -14.98 8.94
C SER A 68 12.27 -14.06 8.80
N ARG A 69 11.04 -14.57 8.97
CA ARG A 69 9.82 -13.76 8.88
C ARG A 69 9.76 -12.69 9.96
N TYR A 70 10.21 -13.03 11.17
CA TYR A 70 10.17 -12.12 12.30
C TYR A 70 11.22 -11.03 12.14
N ALA A 71 12.37 -11.36 11.57
CA ALA A 71 13.37 -10.37 11.18
C ALA A 71 12.82 -9.39 10.13
N VAL A 72 12.19 -9.89 9.06
CA VAL A 72 11.56 -9.03 8.03
C VAL A 72 10.47 -8.15 8.64
N LEU A 73 9.59 -8.73 9.47
CA LEU A 73 8.53 -8.00 10.16
C LEU A 73 9.09 -6.89 11.06
N THR A 74 10.12 -7.18 11.85
CA THR A 74 10.75 -6.22 12.75
C THR A 74 11.43 -5.09 11.98
N ILE A 75 12.19 -5.41 10.94
CA ILE A 75 12.85 -4.37 10.13
C ILE A 75 11.79 -3.50 9.45
N TYR A 76 10.74 -4.11 8.89
CA TYR A 76 9.73 -3.37 8.17
C TYR A 76 8.85 -2.50 9.09
N SER A 77 8.54 -2.99 10.30
CA SER A 77 7.80 -2.21 11.29
C SER A 77 8.62 -1.01 11.80
N LEU A 78 9.94 -1.15 11.92
CA LEU A 78 10.83 -0.03 12.24
C LEU A 78 10.83 1.03 11.14
N ILE A 79 10.98 0.63 9.87
CA ILE A 79 10.92 1.56 8.73
C ILE A 79 9.58 2.34 8.75
N PHE A 80 8.46 1.62 8.90
CA PHE A 80 7.15 2.26 8.93
C PHE A 80 6.96 3.14 10.16
N GLY A 81 7.43 2.71 11.34
CA GLY A 81 7.35 3.50 12.57
C GLY A 81 8.12 4.81 12.48
N VAL A 82 9.30 4.81 11.85
CA VAL A 82 10.07 6.04 11.60
C VAL A 82 9.33 6.96 10.62
N GLU A 83 8.78 6.43 9.53
CA GLU A 83 7.98 7.21 8.58
C GLU A 83 6.75 7.84 9.26
N LEU A 84 6.02 7.07 10.08
CA LEU A 84 4.92 7.58 10.89
C LEU A 84 5.41 8.74 11.78
N GLY A 85 6.54 8.55 12.48
CA GLY A 85 7.15 9.58 13.33
C GLY A 85 7.41 10.88 12.57
N PHE A 86 8.05 10.80 11.40
CA PHE A 86 8.28 11.98 10.55
C PHE A 86 6.97 12.68 10.16
N LYS A 87 5.94 11.93 9.75
CA LYS A 87 4.64 12.53 9.37
C LYS A 87 3.91 13.18 10.54
N MET A 88 4.05 12.66 11.74
CA MET A 88 3.48 13.26 12.96
C MET A 88 4.24 14.52 13.38
N ILE A 89 5.58 14.50 13.30
CA ILE A 89 6.43 15.67 13.61
C ILE A 89 6.16 16.81 12.62
N SER A 90 6.13 16.49 11.33
CA SER A 90 5.88 17.46 10.26
C SER A 90 4.42 17.88 10.16
N ARG A 91 3.51 17.36 10.99
CA ARG A 91 2.06 17.69 10.99
C ARG A 91 1.41 17.54 9.61
N THR A 92 1.82 16.51 8.88
CA THR A 92 1.28 16.13 7.57
C THR A 92 0.62 14.76 7.65
N GLY A 93 -0.13 14.51 8.73
CA GLY A 93 -0.77 13.22 9.00
C GLY A 93 -1.76 12.77 7.90
N ILE A 94 -2.33 13.70 7.12
CA ILE A 94 -3.22 13.37 6.00
C ILE A 94 -2.54 12.46 4.97
N PHE A 95 -1.23 12.61 4.78
CA PHE A 95 -0.48 11.80 3.82
C PHE A 95 -0.29 10.36 4.25
N LEU A 96 -0.62 9.98 5.49
CA LEU A 96 -0.67 8.57 5.91
C LEU A 96 -1.73 7.76 5.15
N LEU A 97 -2.71 8.43 4.55
CA LEU A 97 -3.73 7.80 3.70
C LEU A 97 -3.22 7.55 2.27
N ASN A 98 -2.01 8.00 1.94
CA ASN A 98 -1.42 7.71 0.64
C ASN A 98 -1.25 6.19 0.47
N PRO A 99 -1.40 5.69 -0.78
CA PRO A 99 -1.46 4.25 -1.03
C PRO A 99 -0.21 3.49 -0.54
N CYS A 100 0.98 4.10 -0.52
CA CYS A 100 2.19 3.47 -0.02
C CYS A 100 2.14 3.09 1.47
N HIS A 101 1.64 3.98 2.33
CA HIS A 101 1.52 3.73 3.77
C HIS A 101 0.39 2.75 4.09
N VAL A 102 -0.74 2.87 3.37
CA VAL A 102 -1.85 1.90 3.45
C VAL A 102 -1.38 0.50 3.04
N THR A 103 -0.61 0.41 1.96
CA THR A 103 -0.01 -0.86 1.48
C THR A 103 0.98 -1.41 2.51
N THR A 104 1.82 -0.56 3.10
CA THR A 104 2.76 -0.97 4.15
C THR A 104 2.03 -1.57 5.36
N ALA A 105 0.98 -0.89 5.84
CA ALA A 105 0.15 -1.40 6.95
C ALA A 105 -0.51 -2.75 6.61
N MET A 106 -1.07 -2.88 5.40
CA MET A 106 -1.63 -4.14 4.91
C MET A 106 -0.58 -5.26 4.85
N GLN A 107 0.64 -4.97 4.40
CA GLN A 107 1.72 -5.96 4.34
C GLN A 107 2.23 -6.40 5.72
N LEU A 108 2.30 -5.49 6.69
CA LEU A 108 2.61 -5.84 8.08
C LEU A 108 1.54 -6.78 8.66
N VAL A 109 0.26 -6.53 8.36
CA VAL A 109 -0.84 -7.45 8.70
C VAL A 109 -0.64 -8.82 8.02
N LEU A 110 -0.29 -8.86 6.73
CA LEU A 110 -0.03 -10.13 6.01
C LEU A 110 1.16 -10.94 6.55
N LEU A 111 2.17 -10.27 7.09
CA LEU A 111 3.34 -10.90 7.72
C LEU A 111 3.02 -11.49 9.10
N THR A 112 2.01 -10.93 9.79
CA THR A 112 1.57 -11.41 11.12
C THR A 112 0.46 -12.46 11.04
N MET A 113 -0.38 -12.42 10.02
CA MET A 113 -1.47 -13.38 9.83
C MET A 113 -0.99 -14.76 9.36
N ASP A 114 -1.68 -15.80 9.83
CA ASP A 114 -1.50 -17.15 9.33
C ASP A 114 -2.06 -17.29 7.90
N ALA A 115 -1.39 -18.13 7.11
CA ALA A 115 -1.76 -18.37 5.71
C ALA A 115 -3.10 -19.12 5.56
N ASN A 116 -3.56 -19.83 6.58
CA ASN A 116 -4.75 -20.69 6.51
C ASN A 116 -6.10 -19.93 6.61
N ASN A 117 -6.13 -18.65 6.26
CA ASN A 117 -7.34 -17.82 6.38
C ASN A 117 -7.70 -17.18 5.03
N ARG A 118 -8.97 -17.29 4.63
CA ARG A 118 -9.54 -16.64 3.44
C ARG A 118 -9.31 -15.12 3.45
N LYS A 119 -9.26 -14.50 4.63
CA LYS A 119 -8.93 -13.06 4.78
C LYS A 119 -7.49 -12.76 4.36
N THR A 120 -6.53 -13.61 4.73
CA THR A 120 -5.12 -13.46 4.32
C THR A 120 -4.98 -13.56 2.80
N CYS A 121 -5.72 -14.49 2.17
CA CYS A 121 -5.81 -14.64 0.72
C CYS A 121 -6.26 -13.36 0.02
N PHE A 122 -7.39 -12.84 0.49
CA PHE A 122 -7.98 -11.63 -0.06
C PHE A 122 -7.03 -10.44 0.10
N LEU A 123 -6.48 -10.24 1.30
CA LEU A 123 -5.53 -9.16 1.56
C LEU A 123 -4.27 -9.27 0.70
N PHE A 124 -3.76 -10.48 0.46
CA PHE A 124 -2.58 -10.68 -0.39
C PHE A 124 -2.86 -10.30 -1.85
N ARG A 125 -4.02 -10.72 -2.38
CA ARG A 125 -4.42 -10.37 -3.76
C ARG A 125 -4.73 -8.89 -3.89
N LEU A 126 -5.42 -8.30 -2.91
CA LEU A 126 -5.65 -6.86 -2.85
C LEU A 126 -4.31 -6.11 -2.86
N ASN A 127 -3.34 -6.54 -2.05
CA ASN A 127 -1.98 -5.98 -2.03
C ASN A 127 -1.28 -6.02 -3.39
N MET A 128 -1.48 -7.07 -4.22
CA MET A 128 -0.88 -7.11 -5.56
C MET A 128 -1.36 -5.96 -6.46
N TYR A 129 -2.62 -5.54 -6.33
CA TYR A 129 -3.15 -4.40 -7.11
C TYR A 129 -2.54 -3.05 -6.70
N PHE A 130 -2.06 -2.91 -5.47
CA PHE A 130 -1.40 -1.69 -5.01
C PHE A 130 0.11 -1.64 -5.33
N MET A 131 0.73 -2.78 -5.64
CA MET A 131 2.18 -2.89 -5.91
C MET A 131 2.67 -1.98 -7.06
N PRO A 132 1.97 -1.81 -8.20
CA PRO A 132 2.38 -0.89 -9.27
C PRO A 132 2.61 0.54 -8.80
N GLY A 133 1.86 1.00 -7.79
CA GLY A 133 2.02 2.34 -7.20
C GLY A 133 3.42 2.56 -6.61
N ALA A 134 4.04 1.54 -6.03
CA ALA A 134 5.39 1.63 -5.48
C ALA A 134 6.45 1.77 -6.58
N PHE A 135 6.27 1.10 -7.72
CA PHE A 135 7.15 1.26 -8.88
C PHE A 135 7.10 2.70 -9.42
N PHE A 136 5.89 3.27 -9.57
CA PHE A 136 5.75 4.66 -10.00
C PHE A 136 6.37 5.65 -9.03
N ALA A 137 6.24 5.41 -7.72
CA ALA A 137 6.89 6.25 -6.72
C ALA A 137 8.43 6.17 -6.78
N LEU A 138 9.01 5.00 -7.09
CA LEU A 138 10.46 4.89 -7.31
C LEU A 138 10.92 5.54 -8.62
N ALA A 139 10.13 5.43 -9.69
CA ALA A 139 10.43 6.02 -10.99
C ALA A 139 10.26 7.55 -11.01
N PHE A 140 9.25 8.06 -10.29
CA PHE A 140 8.90 9.48 -10.20
C PHE A 140 8.84 9.91 -8.73
N PRO A 141 9.98 10.04 -8.05
CA PRO A 141 10.01 10.26 -6.62
C PRO A 141 9.64 11.71 -6.26
N VAL A 142 8.65 11.86 -5.38
CA VAL A 142 8.21 13.16 -4.86
C VAL A 142 9.00 13.46 -3.59
N LEU A 143 10.20 14.03 -3.72
CA LEU A 143 11.13 14.32 -2.60
C LEU A 143 11.10 15.79 -2.13
N ASN A 144 10.44 16.66 -2.88
CA ASN A 144 10.38 18.11 -2.66
C ASN A 144 9.62 18.55 -1.40
N THR A 145 8.94 17.62 -0.72
CA THR A 145 8.19 17.84 0.52
C THR A 145 8.87 17.21 1.74
N ARG A 146 10.10 16.72 1.58
CA ARG A 146 10.87 16.03 2.60
C ARG A 146 12.05 16.89 3.06
N ASP A 147 11.84 17.58 4.17
CA ASP A 147 12.80 18.55 4.71
C ASP A 147 13.65 17.96 5.86
N LEU A 148 13.18 16.88 6.51
CA LEU A 148 13.89 16.29 7.65
C LEU A 148 14.97 15.31 7.18
N HIS A 149 16.11 15.34 7.87
CA HIS A 149 17.20 14.41 7.62
C HIS A 149 16.73 12.96 7.83
N GLY A 150 16.87 12.14 6.78
CA GLY A 150 16.49 10.73 6.80
C GLY A 150 15.13 10.41 6.17
N GLU A 151 14.26 11.39 5.91
CA GLU A 151 12.97 11.15 5.25
C GLU A 151 13.15 10.55 3.84
N VAL A 152 14.17 11.02 3.10
CA VAL A 152 14.49 10.47 1.77
C VAL A 152 14.97 9.02 1.86
N PHE A 153 15.79 8.69 2.85
CA PHE A 153 16.26 7.31 3.06
C PHE A 153 15.11 6.37 3.42
N ILE A 154 14.26 6.78 4.37
CA ILE A 154 13.10 6.00 4.79
C ILE A 154 12.10 5.86 3.64
N TYR A 155 11.91 6.90 2.83
CA TYR A 155 11.09 6.82 1.63
C TYR A 155 11.53 5.70 0.69
N TYR A 156 12.80 5.69 0.27
CA TYR A 156 13.30 4.64 -0.61
C TYR A 156 13.25 3.26 0.05
N SER A 157 13.62 3.18 1.33
CA SER A 157 13.59 1.93 2.10
C SER A 157 12.17 1.34 2.17
N GLN A 158 11.18 2.18 2.42
CA GLN A 158 9.77 1.78 2.46
C GLN A 158 9.27 1.32 1.09
N HIS A 159 9.56 2.07 0.02
CA HIS A 159 9.08 1.72 -1.32
C HIS A 159 9.74 0.45 -1.88
N ILE A 160 11.02 0.24 -1.58
CA ILE A 160 11.71 -1.02 -1.88
C ILE A 160 11.08 -2.16 -1.08
N ALA A 161 10.82 -1.97 0.22
CA ALA A 161 10.17 -2.99 1.05
C ALA A 161 8.77 -3.37 0.55
N ILE A 162 7.97 -2.40 0.05
CA ILE A 162 6.65 -2.65 -0.55
C ILE A 162 6.73 -3.63 -1.72
N ILE A 163 7.83 -3.60 -2.49
CA ILE A 163 8.06 -4.51 -3.62
C ILE A 163 8.63 -5.85 -3.13
N LEU A 164 9.59 -5.84 -2.21
CA LEU A 164 10.28 -7.06 -1.76
C LEU A 164 9.43 -7.97 -0.88
N VAL A 165 8.61 -7.42 0.01
CA VAL A 165 7.78 -8.21 0.95
C VAL A 165 6.83 -9.17 0.23
N PRO A 166 6.02 -8.75 -0.75
CA PRO A 166 5.18 -9.69 -1.49
C PRO A 166 5.98 -10.75 -2.27
N LEU A 167 7.14 -10.38 -2.85
CA LEU A 167 8.03 -11.35 -3.52
C LEU A 167 8.56 -12.39 -2.52
N TYR A 168 8.94 -11.96 -1.32
CA TYR A 168 9.34 -12.84 -0.22
C TYR A 168 8.19 -13.75 0.22
N LEU A 169 6.96 -13.22 0.33
CA LEU A 169 5.78 -14.02 0.66
C LEU A 169 5.45 -15.07 -0.42
N MET A 170 5.65 -14.74 -1.70
CA MET A 170 5.53 -15.68 -2.83
C MET A 170 6.62 -16.75 -2.77
N TYR A 171 7.87 -16.35 -2.51
CA TYR A 171 9.01 -17.25 -2.41
C TYR A 171 8.87 -18.29 -1.28
N LEU A 172 8.30 -17.92 -0.12
CA LEU A 172 8.13 -18.82 1.02
C LEU A 172 7.01 -19.87 0.88
N ARG A 173 6.18 -19.79 -0.17
CA ARG A 173 4.97 -20.60 -0.37
C ARG A 173 4.62 -20.61 -1.86
N GLY A 174 5.31 -21.42 -2.66
CA GLY A 174 5.19 -21.52 -4.13
C GLY A 174 3.84 -21.92 -4.73
N GLU A 175 2.70 -21.52 -4.16
CA GLU A 175 1.35 -21.67 -4.72
C GLU A 175 0.57 -20.33 -4.84
N PHE A 176 1.24 -19.18 -4.71
CA PHE A 176 0.74 -17.94 -5.32
C PHE A 176 1.07 -17.96 -6.82
N ILE A 177 0.61 -18.99 -7.53
CA ILE A 177 0.77 -19.12 -8.97
C ILE A 177 -0.13 -18.05 -9.61
N PHE A 178 0.45 -17.25 -10.51
CA PHE A 178 -0.32 -16.51 -11.52
C PHE A 178 -1.04 -17.56 -12.37
N ASP A 179 -2.29 -17.87 -12.04
CA ASP A 179 -3.13 -18.86 -12.70
C ASP A 179 -2.49 -20.24 -12.96
N SER A 180 -2.92 -21.23 -12.18
CA SER A 180 -2.75 -22.65 -12.56
C SER A 180 -3.34 -22.96 -13.94
N ALA A 181 -4.26 -22.12 -14.46
CA ALA A 181 -4.84 -22.25 -15.78
C ALA A 181 -3.85 -22.08 -16.95
N LEU A 182 -2.71 -21.39 -16.75
CA LEU A 182 -1.72 -21.19 -17.81
C LEU A 182 -0.68 -22.33 -17.89
N ILE A 183 -0.50 -23.08 -16.80
CA ILE A 183 0.42 -24.22 -16.73
C ILE A 183 -0.21 -25.48 -17.31
N ASP A 184 -1.53 -25.66 -17.12
CA ASP A 184 -2.25 -26.79 -17.71
C ASP A 184 -2.33 -26.71 -19.26
N GLN A 185 -2.19 -25.52 -19.86
CA GLN A 185 -2.09 -25.35 -21.32
C GLN A 185 -0.70 -25.62 -21.90
N ILE A 186 0.34 -25.77 -21.08
CA ILE A 186 1.72 -26.07 -21.55
C ILE A 186 1.97 -27.59 -21.56
N HIS A 187 1.05 -28.37 -20.98
CA HIS A 187 1.15 -29.83 -20.87
C HIS A 187 0.14 -30.61 -21.74
N GLU A 188 -0.60 -29.95 -22.64
CA GLU A 188 -1.28 -30.57 -23.80
C GLU A 188 -0.58 -30.21 -25.11
#